data_AF-A0A4Q2V1L3-F1
#
_entry.id   AF-A0A4Q2V1L3-F1
#
_cell.length_a   1.000
_cell.length_b   1.000
_cell.length_c   1.000
_cell.angle_alpha   90.00
_cell.angle_beta   90.00
_cell.angle_gamma   90.00
#
_symmetry.space_group_name_H-M   'P 1'
#
loop_
_entity.id
_entity.type
_entity.pdbx_description
1 polymer ?
#
loop_
_entity_poly.entity_id
_entity_poly.type
_entity_poly.pdbx_seq_one_letter_code
_entity_poly.pdbx_strand_id
1 'polypeptide(L)'
;MPSIPNIKAAQAVVISRQRLQKGLSRDASNGPKKALSLRDAERRYPGSKRPSIARIIKQLEAANTLDYELVIQPNMGRPRLLSDDEDEAIVSFVMWMQKSGLPASKSEIVDAVNTIRSRRDADAKPVGKM
;
A
#
# COMPACT_ATOMS: atom_id res chain seq x y z
N MET A 1 -6.98 9.43 5.50
CA MET A 1 -6.73 9.82 4.10
C MET A 1 -5.82 11.05 4.06
N PRO A 2 -4.91 11.16 3.08
CA PRO A 2 -4.10 12.37 2.94
C PRO A 2 -4.97 13.59 2.63
N SER A 3 -4.56 14.76 3.10
CA SER A 3 -5.29 16.01 2.84
C SER A 3 -5.23 16.40 1.37
N ILE A 4 -6.27 17.09 0.88
CA ILE A 4 -6.35 17.60 -0.50
C ILE A 4 -5.11 18.43 -0.89
N PRO A 5 -4.59 19.34 -0.03
CA PRO A 5 -3.35 20.06 -0.33
C PRO A 5 -2.13 19.16 -0.56
N ASN A 6 -2.01 18.05 0.20
CA ASN A 6 -0.92 17.10 0.03
C ASN A 6 -1.01 16.36 -1.31
N ILE A 7 -2.22 15.95 -1.71
CA ILE A 7 -2.47 15.27 -2.99
C ILE A 7 -2.11 16.19 -4.16
N LYS A 8 -2.64 17.43 -4.16
CA LYS A 8 -2.36 18.42 -5.20
C LYS A 8 -0.87 18.77 -5.30
N ALA A 9 -0.20 18.91 -4.17
CA ALA A 9 1.23 19.18 -4.14
C ALA A 9 2.05 18.02 -4.72
N ALA A 10 1.71 16.78 -4.38
CA ALA A 10 2.36 15.59 -4.91
C ALA A 10 2.14 15.44 -6.43
N GLN A 11 0.91 15.59 -6.91
CA GLN A 11 0.58 15.57 -8.34
C GLN A 11 1.41 16.59 -9.14
N ALA A 12 1.52 17.82 -8.63
CA ALA A 12 2.32 18.86 -9.28
C ALA A 12 3.80 18.49 -9.41
N VAL A 13 4.37 17.82 -8.41
CA VAL A 13 5.75 17.32 -8.45
C VAL A 13 5.89 16.20 -9.49
N VAL A 14 4.99 15.22 -9.50
CA VAL A 14 5.02 14.11 -10.48
C VAL A 14 4.89 14.64 -11.91
N ILE A 15 3.94 15.54 -12.17
CA ILE A 15 3.78 16.19 -13.49
C ILE A 15 5.07 16.92 -13.88
N SER A 16 5.68 17.66 -12.96
CA SER A 16 6.93 18.38 -13.23
C SER A 16 8.08 17.44 -13.58
N ARG A 17 8.19 16.29 -12.91
CA ARG A 17 9.20 15.26 -13.21
C ARG A 17 8.96 14.64 -14.58
N GLN A 18 7.73 14.26 -14.89
CA GLN A 18 7.35 13.69 -16.18
C GLN A 18 7.62 14.67 -17.34
N ARG A 19 7.31 15.96 -17.17
CA ARG A 19 7.61 17.00 -18.18
C ARG A 19 9.12 17.17 -18.39
N LEU A 20 9.91 17.12 -17.33
CA LEU A 20 11.37 17.16 -17.44
C LEU A 20 11.92 15.94 -18.20
N GLN A 21 11.45 14.72 -17.88
CA GLN A 21 11.84 13.50 -18.59
C GLN A 21 11.49 13.55 -20.08
N LYS A 22 10.35 14.14 -20.44
CA LYS A 22 9.91 14.33 -21.83
C LYS A 22 10.61 15.49 -22.56
N GLY A 23 11.55 16.20 -21.90
CA GLY A 23 12.21 17.38 -22.49
C GLY A 23 11.32 18.60 -22.68
N LEU A 24 10.11 18.58 -22.11
CA LEU A 24 9.09 19.64 -22.22
C LEU A 24 9.24 20.75 -21.16
N SER A 25 10.27 20.66 -20.32
CA SER A 25 10.56 21.61 -19.23
C SER A 25 11.81 22.41 -19.54
N ARG A 26 11.64 23.61 -20.10
CA ARG A 26 12.73 24.56 -20.42
C ARG A 26 12.65 25.81 -19.55
N ASP A 27 13.81 26.40 -19.25
CA ASP A 27 13.91 27.70 -18.59
C ASP A 27 13.96 28.84 -19.63
N ALA A 28 14.05 30.09 -19.15
CA ALA A 28 14.08 31.28 -20.00
C ALA A 28 15.32 31.33 -20.92
N SER A 29 16.37 30.58 -20.59
CA SER A 29 17.58 30.42 -21.40
C SER A 29 17.52 29.20 -22.34
N ASN A 30 16.34 28.58 -22.51
CA ASN A 30 16.15 27.30 -23.21
C ASN A 30 16.93 26.11 -22.63
N GLY A 31 17.49 26.23 -21.43
CA GLY A 31 18.13 25.16 -20.69
C GLY A 31 17.14 24.22 -20.00
N PRO A 32 17.57 23.01 -19.59
CA PRO A 32 16.72 22.07 -18.87
C PRO A 32 16.33 22.63 -17.50
N LYS A 33 15.04 22.91 -17.32
CA LYS A 33 14.53 23.44 -16.06
C LYS A 33 14.37 22.33 -15.04
N LYS A 34 15.00 22.48 -13.86
CA LYS A 34 14.89 21.53 -12.74
C LYS A 34 13.42 21.25 -12.39
N ALA A 35 13.14 19.99 -12.04
CA ALA A 35 11.81 19.58 -11.60
C ALA A 35 11.43 20.28 -10.28
N LEU A 36 10.13 20.42 -10.04
CA LEU A 36 9.58 21.03 -8.83
C LEU A 36 10.08 20.29 -7.58
N SER A 37 10.74 21.02 -6.68
CA SER A 37 11.25 20.45 -5.43
C SER A 37 10.13 20.27 -4.40
N LEU A 38 10.31 19.36 -3.44
CA LEU A 38 9.35 19.17 -2.33
C LEU A 38 9.17 20.44 -1.49
N ARG A 39 10.24 21.23 -1.33
CA ARG A 39 10.20 22.50 -0.59
C ARG A 39 9.34 23.53 -1.34
N ASP A 40 9.51 23.62 -2.65
CA ASP A 40 8.73 24.54 -3.47
C ASP A 40 7.27 24.09 -3.58
N ALA A 41 7.02 22.78 -3.64
CA ALA A 41 5.68 22.23 -3.59
C ALA A 41 4.98 22.58 -2.26
N GLU A 42 5.63 22.37 -1.12
CA GLU A 42 5.06 22.75 0.18
C GLU A 42 4.74 24.24 0.27
N ARG A 43 5.62 25.10 -0.27
CA ARG A 43 5.39 26.55 -0.32
C ARG A 43 4.22 26.93 -1.24
N ARG A 44 4.04 26.25 -2.38
CA ARG A 44 2.97 26.52 -3.35
C ARG A 44 1.59 26.05 -2.90
N TYR A 45 1.54 25.06 -2.00
CA TYR A 45 0.30 24.45 -1.55
C TYR A 45 0.17 24.58 -0.03
N PRO A 46 -0.40 25.69 0.48
CA PRO A 46 -0.60 25.90 1.92
C PRO A 46 -1.38 24.75 2.57
N GLY A 47 -0.95 24.35 3.78
CA GLY A 47 -1.54 23.22 4.51
C GLY A 47 -1.01 21.85 4.09
N SER A 48 -0.13 21.78 3.08
CA SER A 48 0.62 20.57 2.76
C SER A 48 1.82 20.37 3.72
N LYS A 49 2.31 19.14 3.81
CA LYS A 49 3.44 18.74 4.67
C LYS A 49 4.42 17.91 3.85
N ARG A 50 5.69 18.32 3.80
CA ARG A 50 6.75 17.64 3.04
C ARG A 50 6.79 16.11 3.17
N PRO A 51 6.71 15.50 4.38
CA PRO A 51 6.73 14.04 4.51
C PRO A 51 5.52 13.36 3.82
N SER A 52 4.34 13.99 3.92
CA SER A 52 3.13 13.47 3.27
C SER A 52 3.23 13.57 1.75
N ILE A 53 3.72 14.70 1.24
CA ILE A 53 3.97 14.90 -0.20
C ILE A 53 4.92 13.82 -0.73
N ALA A 54 6.06 13.59 -0.06
CA ALA A 54 7.05 12.61 -0.48
C ALA A 54 6.48 11.18 -0.53
N ARG A 55 5.66 10.81 0.46
CA ARG A 55 4.98 9.51 0.50
C ARG A 55 3.99 9.34 -0.64
N ILE A 56 3.15 10.35 -0.89
CA ILE A 56 2.14 10.31 -1.97
C ILE A 56 2.83 10.25 -3.33
N ILE A 57 3.93 10.99 -3.54
CA ILE A 57 4.72 10.89 -4.78
C ILE A 57 5.17 9.45 -5.04
N LYS A 58 5.73 8.78 -4.03
CA LYS A 58 6.17 7.38 -4.17
C LYS A 58 5.01 6.47 -4.57
N GLN A 59 3.82 6.70 -4.03
CA GLN A 59 2.62 5.94 -4.35
C GLN A 59 2.12 6.20 -5.79
N LEU A 60 2.05 7.47 -6.21
CA LEU A 60 1.65 7.85 -7.57
C LEU A 60 2.62 7.32 -8.63
N GLU A 61 3.93 7.40 -8.37
CA GLU A 61 4.96 6.88 -9.27
C GLU A 61 4.91 5.35 -9.36
N ALA A 62 4.70 4.64 -8.24
CA ALA A 62 4.57 3.18 -8.24
C ALA A 62 3.31 2.70 -8.99
N ALA A 63 2.21 3.41 -8.86
CA ALA A 63 0.95 3.10 -9.56
C ALA A 63 0.89 3.67 -10.99
N ASN A 64 1.92 4.40 -11.44
CA ASN A 64 1.99 5.08 -12.72
C ASN A 64 0.71 5.90 -13.05
N THR A 65 0.16 6.58 -12.05
CA THR A 65 -1.06 7.37 -12.16
C THR A 65 -0.90 8.73 -11.48
N LEU A 66 -1.68 9.71 -11.92
CA LEU A 66 -1.83 10.98 -11.22
C LEU A 66 -3.06 11.00 -10.32
N ASP A 67 -4.00 10.08 -10.52
CA ASP A 67 -5.19 9.96 -9.70
C ASP A 67 -4.87 9.19 -8.42
N TYR A 68 -4.95 9.87 -7.29
CA TYR A 68 -4.67 9.27 -5.99
C TYR A 68 -5.74 8.24 -5.59
N GLU A 69 -6.98 8.37 -6.09
CA GLU A 69 -8.05 7.41 -5.78
C GLU A 69 -7.81 6.05 -6.43
N LEU A 70 -7.04 6.01 -7.52
CA LEU A 70 -6.63 4.77 -8.19
C LEU A 70 -5.41 4.11 -7.53
N VAL A 71 -4.80 4.76 -6.54
CA VAL A 71 -3.66 4.19 -5.80
C VAL A 71 -4.18 3.14 -4.83
N ILE A 72 -3.83 1.87 -5.09
CA ILE A 72 -4.00 0.80 -4.12
C ILE A 72 -3.09 1.10 -2.92
N GLN A 73 -3.70 1.44 -1.79
CA GLN A 73 -2.94 1.69 -0.57
C GLN A 73 -2.38 0.35 -0.08
N PRO A 74 -1.07 0.24 0.16
CA PRO A 74 -0.52 -0.97 0.76
C PRO A 74 -1.16 -1.14 2.14
N ASN A 75 -1.55 -2.38 2.47
CA ASN A 75 -2.05 -2.72 3.80
C ASN A 75 -1.02 -2.26 4.84
N MET A 76 -1.38 -1.20 5.59
CA MET A 76 -0.51 -0.60 6.58
C MET A 76 -0.49 -1.48 7.82
N GLY A 77 0.64 -2.11 8.11
CA GLY A 77 0.81 -2.94 9.31
C GLY A 77 1.78 -4.09 9.11
N ARG A 78 1.84 -4.99 10.09
CA ARG A 78 2.51 -6.28 9.93
C ARG A 78 1.83 -7.02 8.76
N PRO A 79 2.60 -7.60 7.81
CA PRO A 79 2.03 -8.46 6.78
C PRO A 79 1.09 -9.49 7.43
N ARG A 80 -0.14 -9.58 6.93
CA ARG A 80 -1.09 -10.58 7.43
C ARG A 80 -0.53 -11.96 7.17
N LEU A 81 -0.74 -12.85 8.12
CA LEU A 81 -0.26 -14.23 8.02
C LEU A 81 -1.07 -15.03 6.99
N LEU A 82 -2.36 -14.70 6.91
CA LEU A 82 -3.36 -15.26 6.04
C LEU A 82 -3.86 -14.21 5.04
N SER A 83 -4.29 -14.64 3.85
CA SER A 83 -5.09 -13.80 2.95
C SER A 83 -6.54 -13.73 3.46
N ASP A 84 -7.33 -12.80 2.92
CA ASP A 84 -8.73 -12.64 3.33
C ASP A 84 -9.55 -13.93 3.07
N ASP A 85 -9.29 -14.62 1.94
CA ASP A 85 -9.94 -15.91 1.63
C ASP A 85 -9.53 -17.03 2.60
N GLU A 86 -8.27 -17.04 3.03
CA GLU A 86 -7.78 -18.03 3.98
C GLU A 86 -8.31 -17.77 5.40
N ASP A 87 -8.40 -16.50 5.81
CA ASP A 87 -9.04 -16.10 7.06
C ASP A 87 -10.51 -16.53 7.08
N GLU A 88 -11.26 -16.28 6.01
CA GLU A 88 -12.67 -16.69 5.89
C GLU A 88 -12.85 -18.21 5.91
N ALA A 89 -11.93 -18.96 5.29
CA ALA A 89 -11.94 -20.42 5.33
C ALA A 89 -11.74 -20.95 6.76
N ILE A 90 -10.85 -20.34 7.54
CA ILE A 90 -10.63 -20.71 8.95
C ILE A 90 -11.83 -20.34 9.81
N VAL A 91 -12.42 -19.15 9.62
CA VAL A 91 -13.65 -18.74 10.31
C VAL A 91 -14.79 -19.72 10.01
N SER A 92 -14.98 -20.08 8.73
CA SER A 92 -15.98 -21.05 8.29
C SER A 92 -15.77 -22.42 8.93
N PHE A 93 -14.53 -22.91 9.00
CA PHE A 93 -14.17 -24.15 9.68
C PHE A 93 -14.53 -24.12 11.17
N VAL A 94 -14.18 -23.05 11.88
CA VAL A 94 -14.50 -22.88 13.31
C VAL A 94 -16.00 -22.83 13.54
N MET A 95 -16.73 -22.07 12.71
CA MET A 95 -18.20 -21.98 12.79
C MET A 95 -18.88 -23.33 12.53
N TRP A 96 -18.38 -24.10 11.55
CA TRP A 96 -18.89 -25.42 11.24
C TRP A 96 -18.68 -26.41 12.40
N MET A 97 -17.47 -26.44 12.96
CA MET A 97 -17.13 -27.24 14.14
C MET A 97 -18.02 -26.90 15.35
N GLN A 98 -18.24 -25.61 15.60
CA GLN A 98 -19.15 -25.19 16.68
C GLN A 98 -20.60 -25.65 16.43
N LYS A 99 -21.09 -25.56 15.19
CA LYS A 99 -22.46 -25.99 14.83
C LYS A 99 -22.65 -27.51 14.89
N SER A 100 -21.60 -28.30 14.67
CA SER A 100 -21.66 -29.76 14.78
C SER A 100 -21.60 -30.26 16.24
N GLY A 101 -21.48 -29.34 17.21
CA GLY A 101 -21.39 -29.68 18.63
C GLY A 101 -19.98 -30.05 19.09
N LEU A 102 -18.97 -29.86 18.25
CA LEU A 102 -17.56 -30.14 18.53
C LEU A 102 -16.73 -28.88 18.29
N PRO A 103 -16.72 -27.89 19.21
CA PRO A 103 -15.96 -26.66 19.03
C PRO A 103 -14.47 -26.93 18.79
N ALA A 104 -13.89 -26.28 17.77
CA ALA A 104 -12.49 -26.46 17.43
C ALA A 104 -11.57 -25.97 18.58
N SER A 105 -10.65 -26.82 18.99
CA SER A 105 -9.58 -26.47 19.93
C SER A 105 -8.55 -25.55 19.27
N LYS A 106 -7.76 -24.86 20.09
CA LYS A 106 -6.69 -24.00 19.59
C LYS A 106 -5.69 -24.76 18.71
N SER A 107 -5.33 -25.99 19.07
CA SER A 107 -4.41 -26.83 18.30
C SER A 107 -4.99 -27.18 16.93
N GLU A 108 -6.27 -27.57 16.86
CA GLU A 108 -6.93 -27.87 15.59
C GLU A 108 -7.01 -26.65 14.68
N ILE A 109 -7.24 -25.45 15.24
CA ILE A 109 -7.21 -24.20 14.47
C ILE A 109 -5.80 -23.93 13.95
N VAL A 110 -4.77 -24.10 14.78
CA VAL A 110 -3.37 -23.92 14.36
C VAL A 110 -2.98 -24.91 13.25
N ASP A 111 -3.41 -26.16 13.35
CA ASP A 111 -3.15 -27.19 12.34
C ASP A 111 -3.89 -26.90 11.03
N ALA A 112 -5.14 -26.44 11.09
CA ALA A 112 -5.88 -26.00 9.91
C ALA A 112 -5.19 -24.81 9.22
N VAL A 113 -4.72 -23.83 10.00
CA VAL A 113 -3.95 -22.68 9.50
C VAL A 113 -2.65 -23.14 8.84
N ASN A 114 -1.88 -24.01 9.49
CA ASN A 114 -0.64 -24.55 8.92
C ASN A 114 -0.89 -25.32 7.63
N THR A 115 -2.00 -26.08 7.57
CA THR A 115 -2.41 -26.84 6.39
C THR A 115 -2.74 -25.94 5.21
N ILE A 116 -3.46 -24.83 5.42
CA ILE A 116 -3.78 -23.89 4.35
C ILE A 116 -2.52 -23.15 3.89
N ARG A 117 -1.67 -22.73 4.84
CA ARG A 117 -0.42 -22.01 4.52
C ARG A 117 0.57 -22.87 3.74
N SER A 118 0.72 -24.15 4.09
CA SER A 118 1.62 -25.07 3.38
C SER A 118 1.15 -25.37 1.95
N ARG A 119 -0.16 -25.33 1.70
CA ARG A 119 -0.71 -25.44 0.33
C ARG A 119 -0.38 -24.23 -0.53
N ARG A 120 -0.37 -23.03 0.05
CA ARG A 120 0.05 -21.80 -0.64
C ARG A 120 1.56 -21.74 -0.86
N ASP A 121 2.33 -22.10 0.17
CA ASP A 121 3.79 -22.00 0.20
C ASP A 121 4.36 -23.16 1.03
N ALA A 122 5.02 -24.11 0.36
CA ALA A 122 5.58 -25.30 0.99
C ALA A 122 6.69 -24.99 2.01
N ASP A 123 7.36 -23.84 1.88
CA ASP A 123 8.42 -23.39 2.77
C ASP A 123 7.89 -22.52 3.93
N ALA A 124 6.55 -22.37 4.03
CA ALA A 124 5.93 -21.58 5.08
C ALA A 124 6.24 -22.14 6.47
N LYS A 125 6.98 -21.36 7.28
CA LYS A 125 7.25 -21.70 8.68
C LYS A 125 5.93 -21.87 9.45
N PRO A 126 5.77 -22.94 10.27
CA PRO A 126 4.54 -23.18 11.00
C PRO A 126 4.22 -22.06 12.00
N VAL A 127 2.94 -21.81 12.21
CA VAL A 127 2.45 -20.95 13.29
C VAL A 127 2.30 -21.75 14.56
N GLY A 128 2.63 -21.12 15.70
CA GLY A 128 2.52 -21.72 17.02
C GLY A 128 3.65 -22.69 17.33
N LYS A 129 3.74 -23.08 18.61
CA LYS A 129 4.50 -24.27 19.02
C LYS A 129 3.49 -25.41 19.05
N MET A 130 3.80 -26.51 18.37
CA MET A 130 3.09 -27.78 18.55
C MET A 130 3.26 -28.24 19.99
#